data_AF-A0A1N7MBF1-F1
#
_entry.id   AF-A0A1N7MBF1-F1
#
_cell.length_a   1.000
_cell.length_b   1.000
_cell.length_c   1.000
_cell.angle_alpha   90.00
_cell.angle_beta   90.00
_cell.angle_gamma   90.00
#
_symmetry.space_group_name_H-M   'P 1'
#
loop_
_entity.id
_entity.type
_entity.pdbx_description
1 polymer ?
#
loop_
_entity_poly.entity_id
_entity_poly.type
_entity_poly.pdbx_seq_one_letter_code
_entity_poly.pdbx_strand_id
1 'polypeptide(L)'
;MIIENSSDLIRAWKLLTLVDGTPVAEAELVNGNALVISPQSIALFRRPGDCVDPLAGGMIRNEALAQGLALHSPFIEEHRAGFVGLTGGLALLIGLNDVRMYPNRNDALRNQNVICELSLAVD
;
A
#
# COMPACT_ATOMS: atom_id res chain seq x y z
N MET A 1 28.48 -11.25 12.73
CA MET A 1 27.13 -10.68 12.99
C MET A 1 26.66 -10.12 11.67
N ILE A 2 25.80 -10.85 10.95
CA ILE A 2 25.21 -10.34 9.71
C ILE A 2 24.04 -9.48 10.15
N ILE A 3 24.19 -8.17 10.06
CA ILE A 3 23.05 -7.27 10.12
C ILE A 3 22.31 -7.53 8.80
N GLU A 4 21.27 -8.35 8.82
CA GLU A 4 20.31 -8.37 7.73
C GLU A 4 19.60 -7.02 7.73
N ASN A 5 20.21 -6.05 7.05
CA ASN A 5 19.50 -4.85 6.62
C ASN A 5 18.51 -5.30 5.55
N SER A 6 17.40 -5.89 5.99
CA SER A 6 16.25 -6.11 5.13
C SER A 6 15.85 -4.72 4.62
N SER A 7 16.02 -4.48 3.32
CA SER A 7 15.53 -3.26 2.67
C SER A 7 14.00 -3.24 2.55
N ASP A 8 13.32 -4.26 3.10
CA ASP A 8 11.87 -4.35 3.06
C ASP A 8 11.23 -3.26 3.92
N LEU A 9 10.31 -2.54 3.29
CA LEU A 9 9.60 -1.43 3.92
C LEU A 9 8.28 -1.88 4.54
N ILE A 10 7.82 -3.10 4.21
CA ILE A 10 6.67 -3.76 4.84
C ILE A 10 7.20 -4.76 5.87
N ARG A 11 6.77 -4.62 7.12
CA ARG A 11 7.09 -5.57 8.21
C ARG A 11 6.24 -6.82 8.12
N ALA A 12 4.95 -6.62 7.89
CA ALA A 12 3.95 -7.66 7.74
C ALA A 12 2.74 -7.05 7.02
N TRP A 13 1.92 -7.90 6.43
CA TRP A 13 0.61 -7.50 5.94
C TRP A 13 -0.43 -8.58 6.22
N LYS A 14 -1.70 -8.19 6.24
CA LYS A 14 -2.83 -9.08 6.45
C LYS A 14 -4.04 -8.60 5.67
N LEU A 15 -4.93 -9.54 5.35
CA LEU A 15 -6.26 -9.21 4.87
C LEU A 15 -7.18 -8.86 6.04
N LEU A 16 -7.93 -7.77 5.87
CA LEU A 16 -8.97 -7.33 6.79
C LEU A 16 -10.27 -7.12 6.02
N THR A 17 -11.35 -7.00 6.76
CA THR A 17 -12.65 -6.59 6.24
C THR A 17 -13.08 -5.34 6.98
N LEU A 18 -13.38 -4.26 6.25
CA LEU A 18 -13.93 -3.04 6.82
C LEU A 18 -15.35 -3.25 7.34
N VAL A 19 -15.87 -2.28 8.09
CA VAL A 19 -17.22 -2.33 8.67
C VAL A 19 -18.34 -2.49 7.63
N ASP A 20 -18.09 -2.05 6.40
CA ASP A 20 -19.04 -2.14 5.28
C ASP A 20 -18.92 -3.47 4.49
N GLY A 21 -18.04 -4.38 4.92
CA GLY A 21 -17.78 -5.65 4.26
C GLY A 21 -16.69 -5.60 3.18
N THR A 22 -16.10 -4.43 2.92
CA THR A 22 -15.07 -4.29 1.89
C THR A 22 -13.77 -5.00 2.34
N PRO A 23 -13.24 -5.95 1.55
CA PRO A 23 -11.94 -6.55 1.83
C PRO A 23 -10.83 -5.56 1.52
N VAL A 24 -9.82 -5.50 2.37
CA VAL A 24 -8.62 -4.66 2.20
C VAL A 24 -7.37 -5.44 2.60
N ALA A 25 -6.24 -5.09 2.00
CA ALA A 25 -4.93 -5.48 2.53
C ALA A 25 -4.36 -4.35 3.38
N GLU A 26 -3.98 -4.64 4.61
CA GLU A 26 -3.27 -3.72 5.50
C GLU A 26 -1.82 -4.15 5.60
N ALA A 27 -0.90 -3.30 5.14
CA ALA A 27 0.54 -3.49 5.25
C ALA A 27 1.12 -2.56 6.32
N GLU A 28 1.72 -3.13 7.37
CA GLU A 28 2.48 -2.37 8.38
C GLU A 28 3.82 -1.95 7.79
N LEU A 29 4.04 -0.65 7.70
CA LEU A 29 5.29 -0.07 7.25
C LEU A 29 6.32 -0.06 8.40
N VAL A 30 7.61 -0.06 8.07
CA VAL A 30 8.71 -0.07 9.06
C VAL A 30 8.70 1.12 10.03
N ASN A 31 8.04 2.22 9.67
CA ASN A 31 7.88 3.41 10.51
C ASN A 31 6.66 3.33 11.46
N GLY A 32 5.89 2.24 11.42
CA GLY A 32 4.71 2.03 12.26
C GLY A 32 3.39 2.52 11.68
N ASN A 33 3.41 3.18 10.51
CA ASN A 33 2.19 3.53 9.78
C ASN A 33 1.62 2.29 9.08
N ALA A 34 0.36 2.38 8.64
CA ALA A 34 -0.27 1.33 7.82
C ALA A 34 -0.62 1.86 6.43
N LEU A 35 -0.15 1.16 5.39
CA LEU A 35 -0.62 1.34 4.03
C LEU A 35 -1.77 0.36 3.79
N VAL A 36 -2.95 0.89 3.48
CA VAL A 36 -4.16 0.11 3.24
C VAL A 36 -4.53 0.18 1.77
N ILE A 37 -4.68 -0.99 1.17
CA ILE A 37 -5.03 -1.18 -0.24
C ILE A 37 -6.46 -1.70 -0.30
N SER A 38 -7.35 -0.92 -0.89
CA SER A 38 -8.75 -1.27 -1.13
C SER A 38 -9.00 -1.50 -2.64
N PRO A 39 -10.18 -2.00 -3.04
CA PRO A 39 -10.49 -2.18 -4.45
C PRO A 39 -10.40 -0.90 -5.29
N GLN A 40 -10.60 0.28 -4.69
CA GLN A 40 -10.71 1.56 -5.41
C GLN A 40 -9.81 2.66 -4.87
N SER A 41 -8.97 2.38 -3.87
CA SER A 41 -8.08 3.39 -3.30
C SER A 41 -6.86 2.79 -2.61
N ILE A 42 -5.86 3.64 -2.39
CA ILE A 42 -4.78 3.41 -1.44
C ILE A 42 -4.81 4.49 -0.36
N ALA A 43 -4.61 4.12 0.89
CA ALA A 43 -4.68 5.03 2.01
C ALA A 43 -3.55 4.80 3.01
N LEU A 44 -3.09 5.90 3.62
CA LEU A 44 -2.12 5.88 4.70
C LEU A 44 -2.85 6.13 6.02
N PHE A 45 -2.64 5.24 6.98
CA PHE A 45 -3.16 5.33 8.34
C PHE A 45 -2.01 5.47 9.34
N ARG A 46 -2.30 6.11 10.48
CA ARG A 46 -1.32 6.33 11.56
C ARG A 46 -0.81 5.02 12.14
N ARG A 47 -1.66 4.01 12.29
CA ARG A 47 -1.30 2.71 12.87
C ARG A 47 -2.08 1.56 12.21
N PRO A 48 -1.52 0.34 12.21
CA PRO A 48 -2.27 -0.87 11.87
C PRO A 48 -3.51 -1.02 12.74
N GLY A 49 -4.64 -1.39 12.13
CA GLY A 49 -5.95 -1.52 12.77
C GLY A 49 -6.80 -0.25 12.71
N ASP A 50 -6.24 0.93 12.44
CA ASP A 50 -7.03 2.17 12.40
C ASP A 50 -8.06 2.16 11.26
N CYS A 51 -7.84 1.37 10.21
CA CYS A 51 -8.75 1.32 9.06
C CYS A 51 -10.06 0.60 9.36
N VAL A 52 -10.11 -0.30 10.36
CA VAL A 52 -11.35 -1.01 10.73
C VAL A 52 -12.23 -0.21 11.69
N ASP A 53 -11.71 0.85 12.30
CA ASP A 53 -12.47 1.79 13.11
C ASP A 53 -12.43 3.20 12.50
N PRO A 54 -13.35 3.52 11.56
CA PRO A 54 -13.36 4.81 10.90
C PRO A 54 -13.64 5.99 11.85
N LEU A 55 -14.17 5.73 13.06
CA LEU A 55 -14.44 6.77 14.06
C LEU A 55 -13.20 7.11 14.90
N ALA A 56 -12.20 6.22 14.94
CA ALA A 56 -10.94 6.45 15.66
C ALA A 56 -10.05 7.53 15.02
N GLY A 57 -10.35 7.97 13.79
CA GLY A 57 -9.70 9.13 13.16
C GLY A 57 -8.22 8.92 12.82
N GLY A 58 -7.84 7.69 12.41
CA GLY A 58 -6.45 7.32 12.11
C GLY A 58 -6.01 7.54 10.67
N MET A 59 -6.89 7.90 9.75
CA MET A 59 -6.52 8.15 8.35
C MET A 59 -5.68 9.43 8.23
N ILE A 60 -4.52 9.32 7.59
CA ILE A 60 -3.62 10.44 7.31
C ILE A 60 -3.92 11.00 5.91
N ARG A 61 -3.92 10.13 4.90
CA ARG A 61 -4.14 10.48 3.49
C ARG A 61 -4.83 9.31 2.77
N ASN A 62 -5.52 9.61 1.67
CA ASN A 62 -6.17 8.61 0.81
C ASN A 62 -6.17 9.11 -0.62
N GLU A 63 -5.87 8.21 -1.56
CA GLU A 63 -5.88 8.49 -2.98
C GLU A 63 -6.77 7.47 -3.70
N ALA A 64 -7.75 7.99 -4.42
CA ALA A 64 -8.66 7.18 -5.22
C ALA A 64 -7.97 6.74 -6.51
N LEU A 65 -8.27 5.52 -6.95
CA LEU A 65 -7.81 5.01 -8.23
C LEU A 65 -8.61 5.64 -9.38
N ALA A 66 -7.98 5.73 -10.54
CA ALA A 66 -8.64 6.21 -11.75
C ALA A 66 -9.86 5.36 -12.11
N GLN A 67 -10.87 5.96 -12.74
CA GLN A 67 -12.08 5.25 -13.17
C GLN A 67 -11.74 4.06 -14.07
N GLY A 68 -12.30 2.90 -13.76
CA GLY A 68 -12.07 1.64 -14.49
C GLY A 68 -10.89 0.81 -13.98
N LEU A 69 -10.05 1.36 -13.09
CA LEU A 69 -9.05 0.57 -12.36
C LEU A 69 -9.64 0.06 -11.05
N ALA A 70 -9.62 -1.26 -10.88
CA ALA A 70 -10.02 -1.92 -9.64
C ALA A 70 -8.98 -2.96 -9.22
N LEU A 71 -8.62 -2.94 -7.95
CA LEU A 71 -7.75 -3.95 -7.34
C LEU A 71 -8.59 -5.09 -6.78
N HIS A 72 -7.99 -6.28 -6.73
CA HIS A 72 -8.68 -7.50 -6.34
C HIS A 72 -7.95 -8.19 -5.20
N SER A 73 -8.71 -8.75 -4.25
CA SER A 73 -8.17 -9.58 -3.17
C SER A 73 -7.41 -10.80 -3.75
N PRO A 74 -6.26 -11.20 -3.19
CA PRO A 74 -5.67 -10.76 -1.91
C PRO A 74 -4.89 -9.43 -1.94
N PHE A 75 -4.95 -8.70 -3.05
CA PHE A 75 -4.31 -7.40 -3.31
C PHE A 75 -2.80 -7.48 -3.43
N ILE A 76 -2.11 -8.07 -2.46
CA ILE A 76 -0.65 -8.23 -2.43
C ILE A 76 -0.29 -9.68 -2.73
N GLU A 77 0.56 -9.90 -3.74
CA GLU A 77 1.10 -11.22 -4.10
C GLU A 77 2.52 -11.41 -3.58
N GLU A 78 3.33 -10.35 -3.58
CA GLU A 78 4.70 -10.36 -3.09
C GLU A 78 5.09 -8.96 -2.59
N HIS A 79 6.04 -8.89 -1.66
CA HIS A 79 6.73 -7.65 -1.35
C HIS A 79 8.21 -7.94 -1.08
N ARG A 80 9.08 -7.05 -1.54
CA ARG A 80 10.52 -7.11 -1.28
C ARG A 80 11.17 -5.76 -1.58
N ALA A 81 11.97 -5.27 -0.64
CA ALA A 81 12.81 -4.09 -0.84
C ALA A 81 12.05 -2.85 -1.34
N GLY A 82 10.83 -2.61 -0.81
CA GLY A 82 9.95 -1.51 -1.21
C GLY A 82 9.14 -1.76 -2.48
N PHE A 83 9.42 -2.81 -3.26
CA PHE A 83 8.55 -3.27 -4.33
C PHE A 83 7.41 -4.13 -3.76
N VAL A 84 6.20 -3.92 -4.28
CA VAL A 84 5.03 -4.75 -3.98
C VAL A 84 4.39 -5.17 -5.30
N GLY A 85 4.29 -6.48 -5.54
CA GLY A 85 3.50 -7.03 -6.65
C GLY A 85 2.04 -7.15 -6.23
N LEU A 86 1.15 -6.56 -7.01
CA LEU A 86 -0.29 -6.59 -6.76
C LEU A 86 -0.99 -7.64 -7.62
N THR A 87 -2.11 -8.16 -7.11
CA THR A 87 -2.98 -9.06 -7.87
C THR A 87 -3.45 -8.41 -9.17
N GLY A 88 -3.34 -9.17 -10.27
CA GLY A 88 -3.62 -8.66 -11.62
C GLY A 88 -2.41 -8.04 -12.32
N GLY A 89 -1.21 -8.16 -11.73
CA GLY A 89 0.06 -7.80 -12.36
C GLY A 89 0.48 -6.34 -12.20
N LEU A 90 -0.31 -5.53 -11.48
CA LEU A 90 0.08 -4.17 -11.09
C LEU A 90 1.23 -4.18 -10.09
N ALA A 91 1.86 -3.04 -9.88
CA ALA A 91 2.95 -2.91 -8.93
C ALA A 91 2.84 -1.63 -8.10
N LEU A 92 3.29 -1.68 -6.85
CA LEU A 92 3.64 -0.50 -6.05
C LEU A 92 5.15 -0.42 -5.86
N LEU A 93 5.65 0.81 -5.84
CA LEU A 93 6.92 1.14 -5.21
C LEU A 93 6.64 2.01 -3.99
N ILE A 94 7.11 1.55 -2.84
CA ILE A 94 7.16 2.31 -1.60
C ILE A 94 8.54 2.98 -1.56
N GLY A 95 8.53 4.30 -1.67
CA GLY A 95 9.70 5.14 -1.50
C GLY A 95 9.83 5.67 -0.07
N LEU A 96 10.76 6.60 0.11
CA LEU A 96 10.93 7.29 1.40
C LEU A 96 9.76 8.24 1.71
N ASN A 97 9.22 8.89 0.68
CA ASN A 97 8.25 9.98 0.82
C ASN A 97 6.94 9.73 0.09
N ASP A 98 6.82 8.64 -0.67
CA ASP A 98 5.66 8.35 -1.49
C ASP A 98 5.45 6.85 -1.67
N VAL A 99 4.24 6.49 -2.09
CA VAL A 99 3.91 5.21 -2.70
C VAL A 99 3.39 5.50 -4.09
N ARG A 100 3.99 4.86 -5.10
CA ARG A 100 3.56 5.01 -6.50
C ARG A 100 3.06 3.68 -7.04
N MET A 101 1.96 3.72 -7.78
CA MET A 101 1.38 2.58 -8.47
C MET A 101 1.71 2.63 -9.96
N TYR A 102 1.95 1.44 -10.51
CA TYR A 102 2.31 1.21 -11.89
C TYR A 102 1.44 0.12 -12.51
N PRO A 103 1.19 0.17 -13.82
CA PRO A 103 0.41 -0.85 -14.50
C PRO A 103 1.10 -2.21 -14.51
N ASN A 104 2.44 -2.26 -14.34
CA ASN A 104 3.20 -3.49 -14.26
C ASN A 104 4.58 -3.29 -13.59
N ARG A 105 5.25 -4.42 -13.30
CA ARG A 105 6.61 -4.44 -12.73
C ARG A 105 7.66 -3.71 -13.58
N ASN A 106 7.62 -3.85 -14.91
CA ASN A 106 8.63 -3.25 -15.79
C ASN A 106 8.60 -1.71 -15.74
N ASP A 107 7.39 -1.16 -15.64
CA ASP A 107 7.14 0.28 -15.52
C ASP A 107 7.57 0.78 -14.14
N ALA A 108 7.29 0.02 -13.07
CA ALA A 108 7.79 0.29 -11.73
C ALA A 108 9.32 0.37 -11.70
N LEU A 109 10.02 -0.65 -12.20
CA LEU A 109 11.48 -0.71 -12.19
C LEU A 109 12.14 0.43 -13.00
N ARG A 110 11.43 0.99 -13.99
CA ARG A 110 11.89 2.12 -14.82
C ARG A 110 11.36 3.46 -14.33
N ASN A 111 10.49 3.48 -13.32
CA ASN A 111 9.77 4.66 -12.85
C ASN A 111 9.05 5.41 -14.00
N GLN A 112 8.26 4.68 -14.78
CA GLN A 112 7.50 5.21 -15.93
C GLN A 112 6.02 4.90 -15.79
N ASN A 113 5.14 5.69 -16.43
CA ASN A 113 3.70 5.44 -16.45
C ASN A 113 3.06 5.30 -15.04
N VAL A 114 3.40 6.21 -14.12
CA VAL A 114 2.75 6.25 -12.80
C VAL A 114 1.24 6.48 -13.00
N ILE A 115 0.42 5.66 -12.36
CA ILE A 115 -1.04 5.70 -12.48
C ILE A 115 -1.75 6.15 -11.19
N CYS A 116 -1.05 6.12 -10.05
CA CYS A 116 -1.51 6.66 -8.77
C CYS A 116 -0.28 6.96 -7.89
N GLU A 117 -0.34 8.02 -7.09
CA GLU A 117 0.72 8.41 -6.16
C GLU A 117 0.11 8.91 -4.86
N LEU A 118 0.61 8.40 -3.73
CA LEU A 118 0.20 8.76 -2.38
C LEU A 118 1.42 9.25 -1.60
N SER A 119 1.38 10.48 -1.09
CA SER A 119 2.46 11.01 -0.25
C SER A 119 2.52 10.32 1.12
N LEU A 120 3.72 9.92 1.53
CA LEU A 120 4.07 9.41 2.86
C LEU A 120 4.70 10.47 3.77
N ALA A 121 5.07 11.64 3.21
CA ALA A 121 5.60 12.72 4.03
C ALA A 121 4.57 13.12 5.08
N VAL A 122 5.00 13.33 6.32
CA VAL A 122 4.18 13.90 7.39
C VAL A 122 4.64 15.34 7.53
N ASP A 123 3.71 16.28 7.34
CA ASP A 123 3.97 17.73 7.46
C ASP A 123 4.31 18.14 8.91
#